data_AF-A0AAV9B3F8-F1
#
_entry.id   AF-A0AAV9B3F8-F1
#
_cell.length_a   1.000
_cell.length_b   1.000
_cell.length_c   1.000
_cell.angle_alpha   90.00
_cell.angle_beta   90.00
_cell.angle_gamma   90.00
#
_symmetry.space_group_name_H-M   'P 1'
#
loop_
_entity.id
_entity.type
_entity.pdbx_description
1 polymer ?
#
loop_
_entity_poly.entity_id
_entity_poly.type
_entity_poly.pdbx_seq_one_letter_code
_entity_poly.pdbx_strand_id
1 'polypeptide(L)'
;MFAAMAAEKRWFAAVAIAALIAGALLITSFVRSGDRSVVLCSLSASTSSSTTNDDHLLSTILHYATTPVTPQQSLAEIRITYDVLRSSSAVNFLVFGLGHDSPMWSAFNHRGTTLFLEEDPKWYQIVLKNSPNLKAHPVKYPTKLVQADDLLKTYRSEPSCLPPKAHLKGNRRCRLALSDLPREVYEREWDLIMIDAPKGYYDEAPGRMGAIYSAAVMARGRRSDGPTHVFLHDVNRRVEKAFAMEFLCKKNLVKAIGRLWHFVIHPVRGGDANRTAGFC
;
A
#
# COMPACT_ATOMS: atom_id res chain seq x y z
N MET A 1 22.02 82.96 34.72
CA MET A 1 21.03 82.72 33.65
C MET A 1 21.39 81.58 32.67
N PHE A 2 22.47 80.80 32.88
CA PHE A 2 22.85 79.68 32.00
C PHE A 2 22.56 78.27 32.56
N ALA A 3 22.19 78.13 33.84
CA ALA A 3 21.93 76.83 34.46
C ALA A 3 20.48 76.32 34.29
N ALA A 4 19.51 77.21 34.07
CA ALA A 4 18.09 76.84 33.97
C ALA A 4 17.72 76.22 32.60
N MET A 5 18.33 76.68 31.49
CA MET A 5 18.04 76.17 30.14
C MET A 5 18.58 74.75 29.88
N ALA A 6 19.59 74.31 30.64
CA ALA A 6 20.16 72.97 30.50
C ALA A 6 19.28 71.88 31.15
N ALA A 7 18.52 72.24 32.20
CA ALA A 7 17.60 71.33 32.88
C ALA A 7 16.35 71.05 32.04
N GLU A 8 15.79 72.07 31.39
CA GLU A 8 14.64 71.92 30.48
C GLU A 8 14.96 70.98 29.31
N LYS A 9 16.10 71.15 28.64
CA LYS A 9 16.50 70.29 27.51
C LYS A 9 16.65 68.80 27.90
N ARG A 10 17.11 68.53 29.12
CA ARG A 10 17.24 67.16 29.65
C ARG A 10 15.88 66.55 30.02
N TRP A 11 14.96 67.38 30.51
CA TRP A 11 13.58 66.97 30.78
C TRP A 11 12.82 66.61 29.49
N PHE A 12 12.92 67.44 28.45
CA PHE A 12 12.29 67.14 27.16
C PHE A 12 12.85 65.87 26.51
N ALA A 13 14.16 65.62 26.62
CA ALA A 13 14.77 64.39 26.14
C ALA A 13 14.27 63.15 26.91
N ALA A 14 14.14 63.24 28.24
CA ALA A 14 13.64 62.14 29.06
C ALA A 14 12.15 61.83 28.76
N VAL A 15 11.32 62.85 28.58
CA VAL A 15 9.89 62.70 28.22
C VAL A 15 9.75 62.09 26.81
N ALA A 16 10.58 62.49 25.84
CA ALA A 16 10.56 61.93 24.50
C ALA A 16 10.95 60.43 24.49
N ILE A 17 11.95 60.04 25.28
CA ILE A 17 12.35 58.63 25.42
C ILE A 17 11.24 57.81 26.09
N ALA A 18 10.61 58.33 27.15
CA ALA A 18 9.50 57.65 27.82
C ALA A 18 8.28 57.47 26.89
N ALA A 19 7.98 58.47 26.05
CA ALA A 19 6.91 58.39 25.06
C ALA A 19 7.20 57.35 23.96
N LEU A 20 8.45 57.24 23.50
CA LEU A 20 8.86 56.21 22.54
C LEU A 20 8.74 54.79 23.11
N ILE A 21 9.14 54.58 24.37
CA ILE A 21 9.02 53.28 25.05
C ILE A 21 7.53 52.92 25.26
N ALA A 22 6.71 53.87 25.71
CA ALA A 22 5.27 53.66 25.87
C ALA A 22 4.57 53.37 24.52
N GLY A 23 4.96 54.08 23.45
CA GLY A 23 4.48 53.84 22.09
C GLY A 23 4.85 52.44 21.58
N ALA A 24 6.09 51.99 21.79
CA ALA A 24 6.53 50.64 21.41
C ALA A 24 5.80 49.54 22.20
N LEU A 25 5.52 49.76 23.49
CA LEU A 25 4.75 48.84 24.34
C LEU A 25 3.27 48.79 23.94
N LEU A 26 2.69 49.89 23.48
CA LEU A 26 1.33 49.93 22.93
C LEU A 26 1.26 49.22 21.57
N ILE A 27 2.21 49.46 20.66
CA ILE A 27 2.25 48.79 19.35
C ILE A 27 2.40 47.27 19.52
N THR A 28 3.24 46.82 20.47
CA THR A 28 3.38 45.38 20.75
C THR A 28 2.15 44.75 21.41
N SER A 29 1.33 45.51 22.17
CA SER A 29 0.06 45.00 22.70
C SER A 29 -1.05 44.91 21.64
N PHE A 30 -1.05 45.82 20.65
CA PHE A 30 -1.95 45.75 19.49
C PHE A 30 -1.57 44.63 18.51
N VAL A 31 -0.28 44.42 18.22
CA VAL A 31 0.19 43.30 17.37
C VAL A 31 -0.08 41.94 18.01
N ARG A 32 -0.01 41.84 19.34
CA ARG A 32 -0.32 40.59 20.07
C ARG A 32 -1.83 40.34 20.24
N SER A 33 -2.67 41.36 20.05
CA SER A 33 -4.13 41.26 20.09
C SER A 33 -4.75 41.03 18.70
N GLY A 34 -4.06 41.41 17.62
CA GLY A 34 -4.51 41.17 16.24
C GLY A 34 -4.48 39.71 15.78
N ASP A 35 -3.78 38.83 16.51
CA ASP A 35 -3.60 37.41 16.15
C ASP A 35 -4.56 36.44 16.89
N ARG A 36 -5.49 36.96 17.69
CA ARG A 36 -6.38 36.13 18.54
C ARG A 36 -7.86 36.21 18.21
N SER A 37 -8.23 36.75 17.05
CA SER A 37 -9.64 36.86 16.66
C SER A 37 -9.86 36.67 15.16
N VAL A 38 -9.35 35.56 14.61
CA VAL A 38 -10.00 34.93 13.45
C VAL A 38 -10.79 33.74 13.99
N VAL A 39 -12.05 34.03 14.23
CA VAL A 39 -13.11 33.13 14.68
C VAL A 39 -13.37 32.07 13.59
N LEU A 40 -13.17 30.81 13.98
CA LEU A 40 -13.93 29.61 13.59
C LEU A 40 -14.22 29.38 12.09
N CYS A 41 -13.35 28.58 11.48
CA CYS A 41 -13.82 27.30 10.94
C CYS A 41 -12.90 26.19 11.46
N SER A 42 -13.45 25.30 12.27
CA SER A 42 -12.84 24.04 12.66
C SER A 42 -12.65 23.17 11.42
N LEU A 43 -11.59 23.42 10.64
CA LEU A 43 -11.05 22.46 9.69
C LEU A 43 -10.17 21.51 10.49
N SER A 44 -10.82 20.52 11.08
CA SER A 44 -10.17 19.31 11.57
C SER A 44 -9.21 18.77 10.51
N ALA A 45 -7.93 18.70 10.88
CA ALA A 45 -6.87 17.83 10.34
C ALA A 45 -7.21 17.09 9.04
N SER A 46 -6.89 17.66 7.88
CA SER A 46 -6.90 16.94 6.60
C SER A 46 -5.84 17.43 5.59
N THR A 47 -5.12 18.52 5.88
CA THR A 47 -4.17 19.12 4.92
C THR A 47 -2.79 18.44 4.87
N SER A 48 -2.44 17.61 5.86
CA SER A 48 -1.12 16.95 5.87
C SER A 48 -1.05 15.71 4.99
N SER A 49 -2.17 15.04 4.71
CA SER A 49 -2.20 13.86 3.84
C SER A 49 -2.31 14.20 2.35
N SER A 50 -2.99 15.30 2.02
CA SER A 50 -3.13 15.76 0.63
C SER A 50 -1.80 16.18 0.03
N THR A 51 -1.00 16.95 0.78
CA THR A 51 0.31 17.43 0.31
C THR A 51 1.30 16.28 0.10
N THR A 52 1.33 15.29 1.02
CA THR A 52 2.22 14.13 0.87
C THR A 52 1.84 13.24 -0.30
N ASN A 53 0.54 13.15 -0.63
CA ASN A 53 0.06 12.35 -1.77
C ASN A 53 0.38 13.03 -3.11
N ASP A 54 0.23 14.35 -3.19
CA ASP A 54 0.59 15.12 -4.38
C ASP A 54 2.11 15.07 -4.64
N ASP A 55 2.93 15.23 -3.60
CA ASP A 55 4.39 15.09 -3.70
C ASP A 55 4.82 13.69 -4.17
N HIS A 56 4.13 12.65 -3.69
CA HIS A 56 4.40 11.28 -4.13
C HIS A 56 4.06 11.07 -5.62
N LEU A 57 2.95 11.62 -6.10
CA LEU A 57 2.58 11.53 -7.51
C LEU A 57 3.59 12.28 -8.39
N LEU A 58 3.93 13.52 -8.04
CA LEU A 58 4.87 14.34 -8.80
C LEU A 58 6.28 13.72 -8.83
N SER A 59 6.77 13.22 -7.69
CA SER A 59 8.07 12.53 -7.63
C SER A 59 8.08 11.24 -8.45
N THR A 60 6.96 10.51 -8.51
CA THR A 60 6.84 9.31 -9.36
C THR A 60 6.87 9.66 -10.84
N ILE A 61 6.17 10.72 -11.26
CA ILE A 61 6.22 11.21 -12.65
C ILE A 61 7.64 11.61 -13.01
N LEU A 62 8.31 12.40 -12.16
CA LEU A 62 9.69 12.83 -12.38
C LEU A 62 10.63 11.63 -12.51
N HIS A 63 10.48 10.62 -11.64
CA HIS A 63 11.30 9.39 -11.68
C HIS A 63 11.22 8.68 -13.04
N TYR A 64 10.03 8.35 -13.54
CA TYR A 64 9.91 7.63 -14.81
C TYR A 64 10.15 8.51 -16.04
N ALA A 65 9.98 9.83 -15.93
CA ALA A 65 10.27 10.76 -17.02
C ALA A 65 11.78 11.03 -17.20
N THR A 66 12.59 10.83 -16.16
CA THR A 66 14.01 11.24 -16.15
C THR A 66 15.01 10.11 -15.91
N THR A 67 14.53 8.88 -15.65
CA THR A 67 15.41 7.72 -15.44
C THR A 67 15.19 6.66 -16.54
N PRO A 68 16.20 5.84 -16.87
CA PRO A 68 16.05 4.72 -17.79
C PRO A 68 15.34 3.51 -17.16
N VAL A 69 14.93 3.61 -15.89
CA VAL A 69 14.26 2.53 -15.16
C VAL A 69 12.83 2.40 -15.67
N THR A 70 12.46 1.18 -16.06
CA THR A 70 11.10 0.88 -16.52
C THR A 70 10.50 -0.27 -15.71
N PRO A 71 9.16 -0.29 -15.51
CA PRO A 71 8.47 -1.45 -14.95
C PRO A 71 8.77 -2.75 -15.70
N GLN A 72 8.78 -3.88 -14.98
CA GLN A 72 8.98 -5.21 -15.58
C GLN A 72 7.82 -5.64 -16.49
N GLN A 73 6.60 -5.19 -16.16
CA GLN A 73 5.40 -5.48 -16.93
C GLN A 73 5.34 -4.60 -18.18
N SER A 74 4.84 -5.15 -19.28
CA SER A 74 4.59 -4.39 -20.51
C SER A 74 3.45 -3.38 -20.32
N LEU A 75 3.39 -2.35 -21.16
CA LEU A 75 2.29 -1.38 -21.17
C LEU A 75 0.90 -2.07 -21.22
N ALA A 76 0.78 -3.14 -22.02
CA ALA A 76 -0.46 -3.87 -22.17
C ALA A 76 -0.88 -4.62 -20.89
N GLU A 77 0.09 -5.19 -20.17
CA GLU A 77 -0.12 -5.83 -18.86
C GLU A 77 -0.50 -4.77 -17.81
N ILE A 78 0.26 -3.68 -17.73
CA ILE A 78 0.03 -2.59 -16.78
C ILE A 78 -1.37 -1.99 -16.94
N ARG A 79 -1.81 -1.82 -18.19
CA ARG A 79 -3.10 -1.20 -18.51
C ARG A 79 -4.28 -1.94 -17.89
N ILE A 80 -4.22 -3.26 -17.72
CA ILE A 80 -5.32 -4.00 -17.09
C ILE A 80 -5.50 -3.56 -15.63
N THR A 81 -4.42 -3.55 -14.86
CA THR A 81 -4.45 -3.13 -13.44
C THR A 81 -4.83 -1.66 -13.33
N TYR A 82 -4.27 -0.81 -14.21
CA TYR A 82 -4.57 0.62 -14.26
C TYR A 82 -6.06 0.90 -14.53
N ASP A 83 -6.69 0.20 -15.49
CA ASP A 83 -8.11 0.42 -15.82
C ASP A 83 -9.02 0.12 -14.61
N VAL A 84 -8.68 -0.90 -13.81
CA VAL A 84 -9.42 -1.20 -12.56
C VAL A 84 -9.19 -0.12 -11.51
N LEU A 85 -7.93 0.28 -11.27
CA LEU A 85 -7.58 1.34 -10.33
C LEU A 85 -8.25 2.67 -10.70
N ARG A 86 -8.28 3.04 -11.99
CA ARG A 86 -8.92 4.26 -12.50
C ARG A 86 -10.43 4.26 -12.30
N SER A 87 -11.07 3.10 -12.38
CA SER A 87 -12.52 2.97 -12.17
C SER A 87 -12.95 3.03 -10.70
N SER A 88 -12.00 3.08 -9.77
CA SER A 88 -12.22 3.09 -8.33
C SER A 88 -11.69 4.39 -7.70
N SER A 89 -12.35 4.88 -6.64
CA SER A 89 -11.97 6.18 -6.03
C SER A 89 -10.83 6.08 -5.01
N ALA A 90 -10.76 4.98 -4.27
CA ALA A 90 -9.70 4.61 -3.34
C ALA A 90 -9.80 3.11 -3.04
N VAL A 91 -8.73 2.35 -3.25
CA VAL A 91 -8.77 0.89 -3.02
C VAL A 91 -7.69 0.41 -2.07
N ASN A 92 -7.96 -0.75 -1.49
CA ASN A 92 -7.00 -1.50 -0.74
C ASN A 92 -6.21 -2.42 -1.66
N PHE A 93 -4.97 -2.03 -1.97
CA PHE A 93 -4.12 -2.74 -2.92
C PHE A 93 -2.95 -3.46 -2.20
N LEU A 94 -2.97 -4.78 -2.19
CA LEU A 94 -1.86 -5.61 -1.73
C LEU A 94 -1.00 -6.03 -2.92
N VAL A 95 0.32 -5.87 -2.81
CA VAL A 95 1.28 -6.33 -3.81
C VAL A 95 2.24 -7.30 -3.15
N PHE A 96 2.21 -8.56 -3.58
CA PHE A 96 3.30 -9.49 -3.32
C PHE A 96 4.41 -9.14 -4.31
N GLY A 97 5.48 -8.54 -3.81
CA GLY A 97 6.61 -8.02 -4.58
C GLY A 97 6.86 -6.55 -4.30
N LEU A 98 8.12 -6.16 -4.29
CA LEU A 98 8.59 -4.77 -4.25
C LEU A 98 9.61 -4.60 -5.37
N GLY A 99 9.55 -3.52 -6.12
CA GLY A 99 10.38 -3.39 -7.32
C GLY A 99 10.30 -2.04 -8.00
N HIS A 100 10.81 -2.00 -9.23
CA HIS A 100 10.88 -0.80 -10.04
C HIS A 100 9.51 -0.28 -10.48
N ASP A 101 8.45 -1.07 -10.37
CA ASP A 101 7.07 -0.73 -10.67
C ASP A 101 6.28 -0.27 -9.43
N SER A 102 6.82 -0.46 -8.22
CA SER A 102 6.14 -0.10 -6.97
C SER A 102 5.80 1.39 -6.85
N PRO A 103 6.67 2.35 -7.22
CA PRO A 103 6.30 3.76 -7.27
C PRO A 103 5.08 4.01 -8.16
N MET A 104 5.03 3.41 -9.35
CA MET A 104 3.89 3.51 -10.26
C MET A 104 2.60 2.93 -9.64
N TRP A 105 2.66 1.75 -9.03
CA TRP A 105 1.48 1.14 -8.39
C TRP A 105 0.93 1.99 -7.23
N SER A 106 1.84 2.55 -6.44
CA SER A 106 1.48 3.46 -5.34
C SER A 106 0.85 4.75 -5.88
N ALA A 107 1.43 5.35 -6.92
CA ALA A 107 0.90 6.58 -7.53
C ALA A 107 -0.44 6.38 -8.26
N PHE A 108 -0.65 5.26 -8.95
CA PHE A 108 -1.96 4.94 -9.53
C PHE A 108 -3.07 4.85 -8.47
N ASN A 109 -2.71 4.42 -7.26
CA ASN A 109 -3.62 4.32 -6.12
C ASN A 109 -3.35 5.42 -5.07
N HIS A 110 -2.94 6.64 -5.48
CA HIS A 110 -2.55 7.75 -4.57
C HIS A 110 -3.63 8.17 -3.55
N ARG A 111 -4.90 7.81 -3.77
CA ARG A 111 -6.02 8.06 -2.84
C ARG A 111 -6.35 6.88 -1.93
N GLY A 112 -5.83 5.70 -2.25
CA GLY A 112 -6.05 4.47 -1.51
C GLY A 112 -4.87 4.12 -0.61
N THR A 113 -4.71 2.83 -0.34
CA THR A 113 -3.54 2.34 0.39
C THR A 113 -2.99 1.12 -0.32
N THR A 114 -1.73 1.25 -0.73
CA THR A 114 -0.94 0.21 -1.38
C THR A 114 0.10 -0.33 -0.41
N LEU A 115 0.12 -1.64 -0.20
CA LEU A 115 1.06 -2.33 0.69
C LEU A 115 1.86 -3.36 -0.11
N PHE A 116 3.19 -3.28 -0.02
CA PHE A 116 4.11 -4.19 -0.70
C PHE A 116 4.70 -5.21 0.28
N LEU A 117 4.87 -6.46 -0.15
CA LEU A 117 5.52 -7.53 0.61
C LEU A 117 6.75 -8.05 -0.14
N GLU A 118 7.92 -8.02 0.48
CA GLU A 118 9.20 -8.36 -0.18
C GLU A 118 9.98 -9.43 0.60
N GLU A 119 10.49 -10.46 -0.07
CA GLU A 119 11.29 -11.50 0.58
C GLU A 119 12.76 -11.16 0.81
N ASP A 120 13.35 -10.32 -0.04
CA ASP A 120 14.78 -10.04 -0.04
C ASP A 120 15.07 -8.79 0.80
N PRO A 121 15.68 -8.94 1.99
CA PRO A 121 15.92 -7.80 2.87
C PRO A 121 16.84 -6.75 2.26
N LYS A 122 17.77 -7.15 1.38
CA LYS A 122 18.67 -6.18 0.72
C LYS A 122 17.90 -5.39 -0.33
N TRP A 123 17.12 -6.08 -1.15
CA TRP A 123 16.29 -5.43 -2.16
C TRP A 123 15.25 -4.49 -1.53
N TYR A 124 14.61 -4.92 -0.45
CA TYR A 124 13.71 -4.10 0.35
C TYR A 124 14.35 -2.77 0.77
N GLN A 125 15.56 -2.81 1.33
CA GLN A 125 16.27 -1.60 1.76
C GLN A 125 16.65 -0.70 0.58
N ILE A 126 17.08 -1.29 -0.54
CA ILE A 126 17.44 -0.55 -1.76
C ILE A 126 16.23 0.22 -2.31
N VAL A 127 15.08 -0.45 -2.45
CA VAL A 127 13.88 0.18 -3.00
C VAL A 127 13.36 1.27 -2.07
N LEU A 128 13.25 1.02 -0.77
CA LEU A 128 12.77 2.04 0.18
C LEU A 128 13.71 3.23 0.33
N LYS A 129 15.03 3.04 0.19
CA LYS A 129 15.97 4.16 0.15
C LYS A 129 15.69 5.09 -1.03
N ASN A 130 15.34 4.53 -2.19
CA ASN A 130 15.06 5.29 -3.41
C ASN A 130 13.62 5.80 -3.49
N SER A 131 12.70 5.22 -2.70
CA SER A 131 11.28 5.55 -2.70
C SER A 131 10.72 5.47 -1.28
N PRO A 132 11.07 6.42 -0.40
CA PRO A 132 10.78 6.36 1.03
C PRO A 132 9.28 6.43 1.37
N ASN A 133 8.45 6.89 0.42
CA ASN A 133 7.00 6.98 0.59
C ASN A 133 6.28 5.63 0.39
N LEU A 134 6.97 4.59 -0.06
CA LEU A 134 6.36 3.27 -0.25
C LEU A 134 6.11 2.60 1.10
N LYS A 135 4.89 2.08 1.27
CA LYS A 135 4.54 1.26 2.42
C LYS A 135 4.84 -0.21 2.12
N ALA A 136 5.88 -0.75 2.73
CA ALA A 136 6.31 -2.13 2.49
C ALA A 136 6.66 -2.87 3.79
N HIS A 137 6.59 -4.20 3.74
CA HIS A 137 7.11 -5.07 4.80
C HIS A 137 8.02 -6.16 4.23
N PRO A 138 9.16 -6.45 4.89
CA PRO A 138 9.91 -7.66 4.59
C PRO A 138 9.13 -8.87 5.12
N VAL A 139 9.04 -9.93 4.33
CA VAL A 139 8.33 -11.17 4.68
C VAL A 139 9.17 -12.40 4.36
N LYS A 140 8.75 -13.57 4.85
CA LYS A 140 9.38 -14.85 4.51
C LYS A 140 8.32 -15.75 3.89
N TYR A 141 8.65 -16.36 2.75
CA TYR A 141 7.82 -17.37 2.12
C TYR A 141 8.35 -18.77 2.51
N PRO A 142 7.54 -19.62 3.14
CA PRO A 142 8.00 -20.90 3.69
C PRO A 142 8.14 -22.01 2.65
N THR A 143 7.53 -21.86 1.48
CA THR A 143 7.52 -22.87 0.41
C THR A 143 8.56 -22.58 -0.65
N LYS A 144 9.21 -23.63 -1.17
CA LYS A 144 10.17 -23.56 -2.28
C LYS A 144 9.55 -24.06 -3.58
N LEU A 145 10.01 -23.57 -4.72
CA LEU A 145 9.49 -23.90 -6.04
C LEU A 145 9.46 -25.42 -6.30
N VAL A 146 10.52 -26.13 -5.92
CA VAL A 146 10.63 -27.60 -6.05
C VAL A 146 9.52 -28.37 -5.32
N GLN A 147 8.86 -27.75 -4.33
CA GLN A 147 7.79 -28.37 -3.57
C GLN A 147 6.41 -28.25 -4.23
N ALA A 148 6.29 -27.56 -5.38
CA ALA A 148 5.01 -27.22 -5.99
C ALA A 148 4.11 -28.43 -6.26
N ASP A 149 4.66 -29.50 -6.85
CA ASP A 149 3.86 -30.69 -7.20
C ASP A 149 3.40 -31.47 -5.97
N ASP A 150 4.28 -31.59 -4.96
CA ASP A 150 3.95 -32.20 -3.67
C ASP A 150 2.86 -31.42 -2.93
N LEU A 151 2.95 -30.09 -2.94
CA LEU A 151 1.93 -29.22 -2.33
C LEU A 151 0.56 -29.39 -2.99
N LEU A 152 0.48 -29.43 -4.33
CA LEU A 152 -0.79 -29.67 -5.03
C LEU A 152 -1.35 -31.07 -4.75
N LYS A 153 -0.49 -32.08 -4.63
CA LYS A 153 -0.89 -33.46 -4.35
C LYS A 153 -1.44 -33.63 -2.93
N THR A 154 -0.88 -32.91 -1.96
CA THR A 154 -1.11 -33.19 -0.52
C THR A 154 -2.04 -32.20 0.16
N TYR A 155 -2.25 -30.97 -0.35
CA TYR A 155 -3.00 -29.96 0.41
C TYR A 155 -4.45 -30.39 0.76
N ARG A 156 -5.10 -31.20 -0.08
CA ARG A 156 -6.48 -31.68 0.14
C ARG A 156 -6.61 -32.62 1.33
N SER A 157 -5.52 -33.25 1.79
CA SER A 157 -5.56 -34.10 2.99
C SER A 157 -5.48 -33.31 4.29
N GLU A 158 -5.19 -32.00 4.25
CA GLU A 158 -5.18 -31.13 5.42
C GLU A 158 -6.48 -30.29 5.45
N PRO A 159 -7.43 -30.59 6.36
CA PRO A 159 -8.67 -29.85 6.44
C PRO A 159 -8.51 -28.35 6.66
N SER A 160 -7.42 -27.89 7.30
CA SER A 160 -7.16 -26.46 7.47
C SER A 160 -6.72 -25.74 6.19
N CYS A 161 -6.42 -26.47 5.11
CA CYS A 161 -6.19 -25.90 3.77
C CYS A 161 -7.46 -25.73 2.94
N LEU A 162 -8.60 -26.29 3.38
CA LEU A 162 -9.81 -26.37 2.57
C LEU A 162 -10.93 -25.47 3.10
N PRO A 163 -11.69 -24.78 2.23
CA PRO A 163 -12.94 -24.14 2.63
C PRO A 163 -13.91 -25.16 3.27
N PRO A 164 -14.71 -24.77 4.27
CA PRO A 164 -14.80 -23.44 4.87
C PRO A 164 -13.76 -23.18 5.98
N LYS A 165 -12.87 -24.14 6.28
CA LYS A 165 -11.89 -24.05 7.39
C LYS A 165 -10.59 -23.33 7.03
N ALA A 166 -10.37 -23.04 5.75
CA ALA A 166 -9.18 -22.33 5.26
C ALA A 166 -9.04 -20.96 5.92
N HIS A 167 -7.89 -20.73 6.56
CA HIS A 167 -7.50 -19.46 7.17
C HIS A 167 -5.98 -19.28 7.03
N LEU A 168 -5.49 -18.04 7.15
CA LEU A 168 -4.07 -17.73 6.98
C LEU A 168 -3.36 -17.55 8.33
N LYS A 169 -3.71 -16.51 9.08
CA LYS A 169 -3.03 -16.13 10.33
C LYS A 169 -2.94 -17.31 11.30
N GLY A 170 -1.71 -17.71 11.64
CA GLY A 170 -1.43 -18.80 12.58
C GLY A 170 -1.68 -20.23 12.05
N ASN A 171 -2.10 -20.41 10.79
CA ASN A 171 -2.36 -21.74 10.22
C ASN A 171 -1.05 -22.45 9.85
N ARG A 172 -0.41 -23.08 10.85
CA ARG A 172 0.83 -23.86 10.65
C ARG A 172 0.61 -25.24 10.03
N ARG A 173 -0.63 -25.74 10.05
CA ARG A 173 -0.98 -27.06 9.50
C ARG A 173 -1.02 -27.03 7.98
N CYS A 174 -1.57 -25.95 7.41
CA CYS A 174 -1.59 -25.78 5.97
C CYS A 174 -0.27 -25.21 5.45
N ARG A 175 0.53 -26.03 4.76
CA ARG A 175 1.84 -25.62 4.19
C ARG A 175 1.74 -24.47 3.17
N LEU A 176 0.58 -24.27 2.56
CA LEU A 176 0.32 -23.18 1.61
C LEU A 176 -0.05 -21.86 2.31
N ALA A 177 -0.50 -21.90 3.56
CA ALA A 177 -0.90 -20.69 4.27
C ALA A 177 0.33 -19.87 4.64
N LEU A 178 0.36 -18.61 4.17
CA LEU A 178 1.31 -17.63 4.70
C LEU A 178 0.81 -17.21 6.09
N SER A 179 1.28 -17.92 7.13
CA SER A 179 0.73 -17.83 8.49
C SER A 179 1.27 -16.69 9.34
N ASP A 180 2.36 -16.05 8.91
CA ASP A 180 3.15 -15.09 9.69
C ASP A 180 3.36 -13.73 8.99
N LEU A 181 2.48 -13.37 8.07
CA LEU A 181 2.47 -12.03 7.48
C LEU A 181 2.23 -10.95 8.54
N PRO A 182 2.64 -9.69 8.27
CA PRO A 182 2.34 -8.55 9.13
C PRO A 182 0.85 -8.45 9.45
N ARG A 183 0.53 -8.03 10.67
CA ARG A 183 -0.84 -7.97 11.18
C ARG A 183 -1.80 -7.23 10.25
N GLU A 184 -1.35 -6.12 9.67
CA GLU A 184 -2.12 -5.32 8.73
C GLU A 184 -2.60 -6.12 7.51
N VAL A 185 -1.83 -7.11 7.04
CA VAL A 185 -2.23 -7.94 5.90
C VAL A 185 -3.50 -8.75 6.20
N TYR A 186 -3.66 -9.20 7.46
CA TYR A 186 -4.81 -10.00 7.88
C TYR A 186 -6.02 -9.18 8.33
N GLU A 187 -5.78 -8.01 8.91
CA GLU A 187 -6.85 -7.16 9.47
C GLU A 187 -7.56 -6.33 8.40
N ARG A 188 -6.98 -6.27 7.20
CA ARG A 188 -7.45 -5.45 6.08
C ARG A 188 -8.06 -6.31 4.99
N GLU A 189 -9.16 -5.83 4.43
CA GLU A 189 -9.79 -6.43 3.26
C GLU A 189 -9.19 -5.81 2.00
N TRP A 190 -8.76 -6.65 1.06
CA TRP A 190 -8.04 -6.19 -0.14
C TRP A 190 -8.98 -6.22 -1.34
N ASP A 191 -9.20 -5.06 -1.95
CA ASP A 191 -9.97 -4.90 -3.19
C ASP A 191 -9.16 -5.33 -4.41
N LEU A 192 -7.85 -5.14 -4.33
CA LEU A 192 -6.89 -5.46 -5.38
C LEU A 192 -5.72 -6.24 -4.78
N ILE A 193 -5.32 -7.32 -5.45
CA ILE A 193 -4.14 -8.10 -5.09
C ILE A 193 -3.30 -8.33 -6.35
N MET A 194 -2.05 -7.86 -6.37
CA MET A 194 -1.06 -8.19 -7.40
C MET A 194 -0.10 -9.24 -6.84
N ILE A 195 0.04 -10.35 -7.55
CA ILE A 195 0.99 -11.41 -7.24
C ILE A 195 2.11 -11.31 -8.26
N ASP A 196 3.14 -10.52 -7.93
CA ASP A 196 4.39 -10.41 -8.70
C ASP A 196 5.65 -10.87 -7.96
N ALA A 197 5.47 -11.61 -6.87
CA ALA A 197 6.52 -12.24 -6.10
C ALA A 197 5.93 -13.39 -5.26
N PRO A 198 6.76 -14.27 -4.68
CA PRO A 198 8.23 -14.30 -4.72
C PRO A 198 8.84 -14.66 -6.09
N LYS A 199 10.17 -14.55 -6.17
CA LYS A 199 11.04 -14.76 -7.35
C LYS A 199 10.71 -15.99 -8.21
N GLY A 200 10.59 -17.18 -7.60
CA GLY A 200 10.16 -18.42 -8.27
C GLY A 200 10.92 -18.83 -9.54
N TYR A 201 12.20 -18.46 -9.70
CA TYR A 201 12.98 -18.73 -10.93
C TYR A 201 14.02 -19.85 -10.80
N TYR A 202 14.19 -20.45 -9.61
CA TYR A 202 15.00 -21.66 -9.39
C TYR A 202 14.37 -22.53 -8.30
N ASP A 203 14.70 -23.81 -8.28
CA ASP A 203 14.08 -24.85 -7.45
C ASP A 203 14.04 -24.52 -5.95
N GLU A 204 15.15 -24.01 -5.43
CA GLU A 204 15.30 -23.65 -4.02
C GLU A 204 14.72 -22.27 -3.67
N ALA A 205 14.30 -21.49 -4.67
CA ALA A 205 13.72 -20.18 -4.46
C ALA A 205 12.32 -20.31 -3.86
N PRO A 206 11.86 -19.31 -3.09
CA PRO A 206 10.45 -19.22 -2.78
C PRO A 206 9.63 -19.07 -4.07
N GLY A 207 8.55 -19.85 -4.17
CA GLY A 207 7.62 -19.85 -5.30
C GLY A 207 6.27 -19.19 -4.95
N ARG A 208 5.48 -18.82 -5.96
CA ARG A 208 4.23 -18.06 -5.81
C ARG A 208 3.05 -18.84 -5.23
N MET A 209 3.23 -20.13 -4.96
CA MET A 209 2.19 -21.04 -4.45
C MET A 209 1.46 -20.48 -3.22
N GLY A 210 2.21 -20.06 -2.19
CA GLY A 210 1.62 -19.52 -0.96
C GLY A 210 0.92 -18.17 -1.17
N ALA A 211 1.45 -17.31 -2.05
CA ALA A 211 0.82 -16.03 -2.39
C ALA A 211 -0.50 -16.22 -3.14
N ILE A 212 -0.53 -17.13 -4.13
CA ILE A 212 -1.74 -17.50 -4.89
C ILE A 212 -2.81 -18.08 -3.96
N TYR A 213 -2.44 -19.05 -3.12
CA TYR A 213 -3.35 -19.62 -2.13
C TYR A 213 -3.88 -18.54 -1.16
N SER A 214 -2.99 -17.68 -0.66
CA SER A 214 -3.37 -16.62 0.28
C SER A 214 -4.33 -15.60 -0.34
N ALA A 215 -4.11 -15.21 -1.60
CA ALA A 215 -5.03 -14.33 -2.33
C ALA A 215 -6.42 -14.96 -2.48
N ALA A 216 -6.49 -16.27 -2.78
CA ALA A 216 -7.77 -16.98 -2.88
C ALA A 216 -8.52 -17.01 -1.53
N VAL A 217 -7.81 -17.29 -0.43
CA VAL A 217 -8.40 -17.29 0.93
C VAL A 217 -8.86 -15.89 1.33
N MET A 218 -8.05 -14.85 1.09
CA MET A 218 -8.41 -13.47 1.39
C MET A 218 -9.63 -12.99 0.58
N ALA A 219 -9.63 -13.22 -0.73
CA ALA A 219 -10.71 -12.79 -1.61
C ALA A 219 -12.05 -13.45 -1.26
N ARG A 220 -12.05 -14.77 -1.02
CA ARG A 220 -13.27 -15.50 -0.62
C ARG A 220 -13.76 -15.15 0.78
N GLY A 221 -12.84 -14.79 1.68
CA GLY A 221 -13.11 -14.48 3.08
C GLY A 221 -13.51 -13.03 3.36
N ARG A 222 -13.60 -12.18 2.34
CA ARG A 222 -14.09 -10.81 2.50
C ARG A 222 -15.51 -10.78 3.07
N ARG A 223 -15.72 -9.86 3.99
CA ARG A 223 -16.97 -9.48 4.64
C ARG A 223 -17.66 -8.34 3.90
N SER A 224 -16.89 -7.39 3.37
CA SER A 224 -17.41 -6.32 2.52
C SER A 224 -18.00 -6.87 1.22
N ASP A 225 -19.01 -6.18 0.72
CA ASP A 225 -19.56 -6.43 -0.62
C ASP A 225 -18.57 -6.02 -1.71
N GLY A 226 -18.75 -6.62 -2.89
CA GLY A 226 -17.88 -6.42 -4.04
C GLY A 226 -16.79 -7.49 -4.18
N PRO A 227 -16.26 -7.66 -5.40
CA PRO A 227 -15.21 -8.65 -5.63
C PRO A 227 -13.83 -8.15 -5.21
N THR A 228 -12.90 -9.08 -5.07
CA THR A 228 -11.45 -8.79 -5.12
C THR A 228 -10.94 -9.05 -6.53
N HIS A 229 -10.20 -8.10 -7.09
CA HIS A 229 -9.45 -8.27 -8.32
C HIS A 229 -8.08 -8.84 -7.99
N VAL A 230 -7.77 -10.02 -8.53
CA VAL A 230 -6.46 -10.67 -8.34
C VAL A 230 -5.73 -10.71 -9.67
N PHE A 231 -4.53 -10.13 -9.71
CA PHE A 231 -3.63 -10.15 -10.84
C PHE A 231 -2.49 -11.10 -10.55
N LEU A 232 -2.29 -12.09 -11.41
CA LEU A 232 -1.17 -13.02 -11.31
C LEU A 232 -0.27 -12.82 -12.52
N HIS A 233 0.98 -12.45 -12.27
CA HIS A 233 2.00 -12.31 -13.29
C HIS A 233 2.81 -13.62 -13.45
N ASP A 234 3.60 -13.72 -14.54
CA ASP A 234 4.41 -14.89 -14.90
C ASP A 234 3.64 -16.22 -15.14
N VAL A 235 2.39 -16.14 -15.60
CA VAL A 235 1.54 -17.32 -15.89
C VAL A 235 1.99 -18.18 -17.07
N ASN A 236 3.05 -17.77 -17.78
CA ASN A 236 3.75 -18.61 -18.75
C ASN A 236 4.54 -19.74 -18.05
N ARG A 237 4.79 -19.64 -16.74
CA ARG A 237 5.39 -20.69 -15.92
C ARG A 237 4.35 -21.71 -15.47
N ARG A 238 4.76 -22.98 -15.41
CA ARG A 238 3.87 -24.12 -15.09
C ARG A 238 3.24 -24.01 -13.71
N VAL A 239 4.01 -23.61 -12.71
CA VAL A 239 3.57 -23.60 -11.30
C VAL A 239 2.50 -22.54 -11.09
N GLU A 240 2.74 -21.31 -11.54
CA GLU A 240 1.82 -20.19 -11.47
C GLU A 240 0.49 -20.55 -12.13
N LYS A 241 0.55 -21.12 -13.35
CA LYS A 241 -0.65 -21.56 -14.08
C LYS A 241 -1.42 -22.65 -13.34
N ALA A 242 -0.74 -23.68 -12.81
CA ALA A 242 -1.39 -24.76 -12.09
C ALA A 242 -2.08 -24.27 -10.80
N PHE A 243 -1.37 -23.47 -10.00
CA PHE A 243 -1.91 -22.92 -8.75
C PHE A 243 -3.04 -21.91 -9.00
N ALA A 244 -2.96 -21.10 -10.05
CA ALA A 244 -4.05 -20.18 -10.41
C ALA A 244 -5.33 -20.94 -10.75
N MET A 245 -5.21 -22.00 -11.55
CA MET A 245 -6.36 -22.81 -11.94
C MET A 245 -6.97 -23.57 -10.77
N GLU A 246 -6.16 -23.98 -9.80
CA GLU A 246 -6.60 -24.69 -8.60
C GLU A 246 -7.25 -23.78 -7.55
N PHE A 247 -6.71 -22.59 -7.31
CA PHE A 247 -7.13 -21.73 -6.19
C PHE A 247 -7.89 -20.47 -6.60
N LEU A 248 -7.53 -19.85 -7.74
CA LEU A 248 -8.22 -18.65 -8.26
C LEU A 248 -9.37 -19.01 -9.20
N CYS A 249 -9.34 -20.21 -9.78
CA CYS A 249 -10.37 -20.83 -10.62
C CYS A 249 -10.58 -20.20 -11.99
N LYS A 250 -10.66 -21.05 -13.02
CA LYS A 250 -10.94 -20.62 -14.40
C LYS A 250 -12.22 -19.77 -14.51
N LYS A 251 -13.26 -20.11 -13.74
CA LYS A 251 -14.55 -19.40 -13.73
C LYS A 251 -14.43 -17.93 -13.33
N ASN A 252 -13.38 -17.57 -12.59
CA ASN A 252 -13.12 -16.20 -12.15
C ASN A 252 -12.13 -15.46 -13.07
N LEU A 253 -11.52 -16.12 -14.06
CA LEU A 253 -10.56 -15.50 -14.99
C LEU A 253 -11.31 -14.63 -16.00
N VAL A 254 -11.14 -13.31 -15.92
CA VAL A 254 -11.85 -12.35 -16.78
C VAL A 254 -10.99 -11.78 -17.91
N LYS A 255 -9.66 -11.77 -17.75
CA LYS A 255 -8.74 -11.29 -18.79
C LYS A 255 -7.38 -11.96 -18.69
N ALA A 256 -6.74 -12.17 -19.84
CA ALA A 256 -5.37 -12.66 -19.95
C ALA A 256 -4.63 -11.85 -21.02
N ILE A 257 -3.45 -11.32 -20.70
CA ILE A 257 -2.60 -10.60 -21.66
C ILE A 257 -1.13 -10.87 -21.33
N GLY A 258 -0.32 -11.16 -22.35
CA GLY A 258 1.09 -11.49 -22.12
C GLY A 258 1.25 -12.59 -21.06
N ARG A 259 1.94 -12.26 -19.97
CA ARG A 259 2.17 -13.11 -18.80
C ARG A 259 1.25 -12.79 -17.62
N LEU A 260 0.31 -11.86 -17.76
CA LEU A 260 -0.60 -11.42 -16.71
C LEU A 260 -2.00 -12.02 -16.91
N TRP A 261 -2.52 -12.65 -15.86
CA TRP A 261 -3.92 -13.06 -15.75
C TRP A 261 -4.64 -12.22 -14.70
N HIS A 262 -5.87 -11.82 -15.00
CA HIS A 262 -6.74 -11.05 -14.12
C HIS A 262 -7.98 -11.87 -13.77
N PHE A 263 -8.15 -12.10 -12.48
CA PHE A 263 -9.29 -12.78 -11.87
C PHE A 263 -10.18 -11.79 -11.10
N VAL A 264 -11.47 -12.06 -11.07
CA VAL A 264 -12.46 -11.35 -10.23
C VAL A 264 -13.13 -12.38 -9.33
N ILE A 265 -12.84 -12.32 -8.03
CA ILE A 265 -13.29 -13.32 -7.06
C ILE A 265 -14.27 -12.66 -6.10
N HIS A 266 -15.50 -13.17 -6.05
CA HIS A 266 -16.50 -12.70 -5.10
C HIS A 266 -16.37 -13.40 -3.74
N PRO A 267 -16.68 -12.70 -2.63
CA PRO A 267 -16.72 -13.31 -1.31
C PRO A 267 -17.76 -14.43 -1.25
N VAL A 268 -17.46 -15.47 -0.49
CA VAL A 268 -18.38 -16.60 -0.28
C VAL A 268 -19.20 -16.34 0.97
N ARG A 269 -20.51 -16.15 0.81
CA ARG A 269 -21.43 -15.94 1.92
C ARG A 269 -21.73 -17.27 2.63
N GLY A 270 -22.08 -17.19 3.91
CA GLY A 270 -22.19 -18.35 4.81
C GLY A 270 -23.11 -19.49 4.35
N GLY A 271 -24.09 -19.24 3.48
CA GLY A 271 -24.95 -20.28 2.89
C GLY A 271 -24.28 -21.11 1.78
N ASP A 272 -23.33 -20.53 1.05
CA ASP A 272 -22.63 -21.18 -0.06
C ASP A 272 -21.29 -21.81 0.37
N ALA A 273 -20.76 -21.38 1.51
CA ALA A 273 -19.51 -21.88 2.08
C ALA A 273 -19.53 -23.39 2.40
N ASN A 274 -20.72 -23.95 2.67
CA ASN A 274 -20.91 -25.36 2.98
C ASN A 274 -21.12 -26.24 1.73
N ARG A 275 -21.20 -25.65 0.53
CA ARG A 275 -21.47 -26.35 -0.74
C ARG A 275 -20.22 -26.64 -1.57
N THR A 276 -19.10 -26.00 -1.29
CA THR A 276 -17.86 -26.18 -2.08
C THR A 276 -16.81 -26.92 -1.27
N ALA A 277 -16.51 -28.18 -1.64
CA ALA A 277 -15.43 -28.98 -1.05
C ALA A 277 -14.02 -28.48 -1.46
N GLY A 278 -13.92 -27.43 -2.28
CA GLY A 278 -12.69 -26.84 -2.77
C GLY A 278 -12.85 -25.35 -3.11
N PHE A 279 -11.81 -24.77 -3.71
CA PHE A 279 -11.81 -23.37 -4.13
C PHE A 279 -12.60 -23.16 -5.42
N CYS A 280 -12.50 -24.12 -6.34
CA CYS A 280 -13.27 -24.20 -7.56
C CYS A 280 -14.41 -25.20 -7.38
#